data_AF-A0A920N7G5-F1
#
_entry.id   AF-A0A920N7G5-F1
#
_cell.length_a   1.000
_cell.length_b   1.000
_cell.length_c   1.000
_cell.angle_alpha   90.00
_cell.angle_beta   90.00
_cell.angle_gamma   90.00
#
_symmetry.space_group_name_H-M   'P 1'
#
loop_
_entity.id
_entity.type
_entity.pdbx_description
1 polymer ?
#
loop_
_entity_poly.entity_id
_entity_poly.type
_entity_poly.pdbx_seq_one_letter_code
_entity_poly.pdbx_strand_id
1 'polypeptide(L)'
;MFGDFDRDGHPDLLSTAVGTMPKGQPDSLDHQSRVVWYQNPGKPATGKWVRHVIEDRLPAAIHGRPVDLDADGDLDVVMAHGMRVECDPKISRHQVAWYENTSAGKGIPRWKRHLVGRLPFAFEANTGDIDSDGDIDIVATAWSKGDRVVWFENAGGGKWTQHVVRTDFRAANQVILADLDGDKRLDIVAGADDGSRRVQGSLLGAMVAKRPGEEKNERASVKVAGRGSTGCVFVVGWRDLRYELPT
;
A
#
# COMPACT_ATOMS: atom_id res chain seq x y z
N MET A 1 -5.75 0.16 -11.68
CA MET A 1 -4.72 -0.87 -11.97
C MET A 1 -5.34 -1.95 -12.85
N PHE A 2 -4.62 -3.00 -13.22
CA PHE A 2 -5.16 -4.09 -14.06
C PHE A 2 -4.66 -5.46 -13.59
N GLY A 3 -5.38 -6.51 -13.94
CA GLY A 3 -5.09 -7.90 -13.60
C GLY A 3 -6.12 -8.83 -14.28
N ASP A 4 -5.81 -10.10 -14.50
CA ASP A 4 -6.76 -11.07 -15.05
C ASP A 4 -7.50 -11.73 -13.87
N PHE A 5 -8.64 -11.16 -13.47
CA PHE A 5 -9.32 -11.58 -12.24
C PHE A 5 -10.17 -12.84 -12.46
N ASP A 6 -10.75 -13.00 -13.65
CA ASP A 6 -11.56 -14.17 -13.99
C ASP A 6 -10.76 -15.29 -14.68
N ARG A 7 -9.44 -15.12 -14.79
CA ARG A 7 -8.48 -16.05 -15.39
C ARG A 7 -8.87 -16.44 -16.81
N ASP A 8 -9.42 -15.49 -17.57
CA ASP A 8 -9.88 -15.75 -18.93
C ASP A 8 -8.81 -15.60 -20.00
N GLY A 9 -7.64 -15.05 -19.65
CA GLY A 9 -6.52 -14.75 -20.53
C GLY A 9 -6.48 -13.29 -21.00
N HIS A 10 -7.40 -12.44 -20.53
CA HIS A 10 -7.47 -11.02 -20.86
C HIS A 10 -7.34 -10.16 -19.61
N PRO A 11 -6.47 -9.13 -19.61
CA PRO A 11 -6.33 -8.26 -18.45
C PRO A 11 -7.59 -7.40 -18.26
N ASP A 12 -8.15 -7.44 -17.06
CA ASP A 12 -9.26 -6.63 -16.59
C ASP A 12 -8.78 -5.34 -15.92
N LEU A 13 -9.71 -4.41 -15.69
CA LEU A 13 -9.40 -3.14 -15.02
C LEU A 13 -9.96 -3.10 -13.60
N LEU A 14 -9.11 -2.80 -12.63
CA LEU A 14 -9.50 -2.44 -11.26
C LEU A 14 -9.70 -0.92 -11.17
N SER A 15 -10.84 -0.52 -10.63
CA SER A 15 -11.21 0.88 -10.40
C SER A 15 -11.86 1.07 -9.04
N THR A 16 -11.71 2.27 -8.51
CA THR A 16 -12.29 2.66 -7.22
C THR A 16 -13.06 3.95 -7.38
N ALA A 17 -14.08 4.11 -6.54
CA ALA A 17 -14.77 5.36 -6.39
C ALA A 17 -14.83 5.68 -4.90
N VAL A 18 -14.37 6.88 -4.52
CA VAL A 18 -14.48 7.39 -3.15
C VAL A 18 -15.94 7.75 -2.83
N GLY A 19 -16.80 7.86 -3.83
CA GLY A 19 -18.24 8.15 -3.69
C GLY A 19 -18.52 9.57 -3.19
N THR A 20 -19.74 9.88 -2.74
CA THR A 20 -20.15 11.23 -2.34
C THR A 20 -20.49 11.35 -0.86
N MET A 21 -20.22 12.53 -0.27
CA MET A 21 -20.68 12.94 1.05
C MET A 21 -21.65 14.10 0.86
N PRO A 22 -22.96 13.93 1.08
CA PRO A 22 -23.88 15.05 1.05
C PRO A 22 -23.48 16.09 2.11
N LYS A 23 -23.36 17.36 1.70
CA LYS A 23 -23.00 18.46 2.60
C LYS A 23 -24.00 18.55 3.75
N GLY A 24 -23.50 18.61 4.99
CA GLY A 24 -24.31 18.76 6.19
C GLY A 24 -24.99 17.47 6.69
N GLN A 25 -24.70 16.31 6.08
CA GLN A 25 -25.09 15.03 6.66
C GLN A 25 -23.98 14.50 7.59
N PRO A 26 -24.35 13.88 8.72
CA PRO A 26 -23.38 13.21 9.57
C PRO A 26 -22.70 12.10 8.77
N ASP A 27 -21.49 11.81 9.20
CA ASP A 27 -20.69 10.78 8.60
C ASP A 27 -21.39 9.41 8.68
N SER A 28 -21.55 8.73 7.54
CA SER A 28 -22.39 7.54 7.40
C SER A 28 -21.57 6.34 6.91
N LEU A 29 -22.18 5.15 6.87
CA LEU A 29 -21.53 3.97 6.29
C LEU A 29 -21.78 3.86 4.77
N ASP A 30 -22.71 4.65 4.24
CA ASP A 30 -23.10 4.62 2.82
C ASP A 30 -22.68 5.92 2.13
N HIS A 31 -21.45 5.91 1.62
CA HIS A 31 -20.90 7.00 0.81
C HIS A 31 -20.85 6.65 -0.65
N GLN A 32 -21.48 5.56 -1.07
CA GLN A 32 -21.43 5.06 -2.44
C GLN A 32 -19.98 4.80 -2.92
N SER A 33 -19.04 4.64 -1.98
CA SER A 33 -17.68 4.26 -2.31
C SER A 33 -17.70 2.83 -2.83
N ARG A 34 -16.93 2.55 -3.88
CA ARG A 34 -16.91 1.23 -4.48
C ARG A 34 -15.50 0.82 -4.85
N VAL A 35 -15.22 -0.46 -4.68
CA VAL A 35 -14.12 -1.16 -5.33
C VAL A 35 -14.78 -2.05 -6.39
N VAL A 36 -14.40 -1.86 -7.65
CA VAL A 36 -15.01 -2.56 -8.79
C VAL A 36 -13.93 -3.05 -9.74
N TRP A 37 -14.21 -4.13 -10.45
CA TRP A 37 -13.43 -4.51 -11.62
C TRP A 37 -14.32 -4.49 -12.86
N TYR A 38 -13.69 -4.24 -14.01
CA TYR A 38 -14.33 -4.25 -15.31
C TYR A 38 -13.75 -5.41 -16.12
N GLN A 39 -14.61 -6.36 -16.43
CA GLN A 39 -14.28 -7.55 -17.22
C GLN A 39 -14.00 -7.17 -18.66
N ASN A 40 -12.83 -7.57 -19.14
CA ASN A 40 -12.39 -7.37 -20.50
C ASN A 40 -13.17 -8.31 -21.44
N PRO A 41 -13.84 -7.81 -22.48
CA PRO A 41 -14.61 -8.64 -23.39
C PRO A 41 -13.76 -9.44 -24.40
N GLY A 42 -12.43 -9.53 -24.21
CA GLY A 42 -11.45 -10.07 -25.16
C GLY A 42 -11.18 -9.20 -26.40
N LYS A 43 -11.97 -8.14 -26.57
CA LYS A 43 -11.86 -7.15 -27.66
C LYS A 43 -12.00 -5.73 -27.10
N PRO A 44 -11.05 -5.26 -26.28
CA PRO A 44 -11.22 -4.10 -25.40
C PRO A 44 -11.57 -2.79 -26.13
N ALA A 45 -11.19 -2.65 -27.39
CA ALA A 45 -11.45 -1.46 -28.20
C ALA A 45 -12.90 -1.35 -28.72
N THR A 46 -13.64 -2.45 -28.82
CA THR A 46 -14.98 -2.48 -29.44
C THR A 46 -16.02 -3.24 -28.62
N GLY A 47 -15.59 -4.09 -27.70
CA GLY A 47 -16.45 -4.85 -26.82
C GLY A 47 -16.99 -4.01 -25.65
N LYS A 48 -18.10 -4.47 -25.09
CA LYS A 48 -18.69 -3.88 -23.89
C LYS A 48 -18.05 -4.49 -22.65
N TRP A 49 -17.35 -3.68 -21.88
CA TRP A 49 -16.82 -4.06 -20.58
C TRP A 49 -17.96 -4.26 -19.57
N VAL A 50 -17.89 -5.34 -18.78
CA VAL A 50 -18.89 -5.66 -17.76
C VAL A 50 -18.36 -5.25 -16.39
N ARG A 51 -19.09 -4.40 -15.66
CA ARG A 51 -18.70 -3.97 -14.32
C ARG A 51 -19.17 -4.98 -13.28
N HIS A 52 -18.25 -5.38 -12.42
CA HIS A 52 -18.50 -6.22 -11.24
C HIS A 52 -18.08 -5.49 -9.97
N VAL A 53 -18.82 -5.69 -8.88
CA VAL A 53 -18.56 -5.03 -7.59
C VAL A 53 -17.79 -5.98 -6.68
N ILE A 54 -16.69 -5.51 -6.11
CA ILE A 54 -15.91 -6.19 -5.07
C ILE A 54 -16.41 -5.76 -3.70
N GLU A 55 -16.55 -4.45 -3.49
CA GLU A 55 -17.01 -3.84 -2.24
C GLU A 55 -17.81 -2.58 -2.54
N ASP A 56 -18.92 -2.37 -1.82
CA ASP A 56 -19.74 -1.16 -1.88
C ASP A 56 -20.22 -0.65 -0.51
N ARG A 57 -19.78 -1.30 0.57
CA ARG A 57 -20.17 -0.97 1.94
C ARG A 57 -19.06 -0.26 2.71
N LEU A 58 -17.81 -0.38 2.26
CA LEU A 58 -16.71 0.34 2.89
C LEU A 58 -16.50 1.70 2.24
N PRO A 59 -16.67 2.78 3.02
CA PRO A 59 -16.40 4.10 2.51
C PRO A 59 -14.91 4.36 2.25
N ALA A 60 -14.65 5.34 1.39
CA ALA A 60 -13.35 5.96 1.14
C ALA A 60 -12.24 5.04 0.62
N ALA A 61 -12.59 3.98 -0.12
CA ALA A 61 -11.65 3.21 -0.93
C ALA A 61 -10.93 4.12 -1.93
N ILE A 62 -9.60 4.09 -1.97
CA ILE A 62 -8.83 5.01 -2.79
C ILE A 62 -7.80 4.28 -3.65
N HIS A 63 -6.59 4.01 -3.17
CA HIS A 63 -5.55 3.32 -3.90
C HIS A 63 -5.21 1.99 -3.25
N GLY A 64 -4.68 1.11 -4.08
CA GLY A 64 -4.49 -0.30 -3.77
C GLY A 64 -4.23 -1.05 -5.06
N ARG A 65 -3.94 -2.34 -4.95
CA ARG A 65 -3.46 -3.12 -6.09
C ARG A 65 -3.91 -4.57 -6.11
N PRO A 66 -4.00 -5.17 -7.31
CA PRO A 66 -4.12 -6.61 -7.44
C PRO A 66 -2.82 -7.30 -7.02
N VAL A 67 -2.93 -8.41 -6.30
CA VAL A 67 -1.80 -9.27 -5.88
C VAL A 67 -2.34 -10.63 -5.45
N ASP A 68 -1.59 -11.70 -5.67
CA ASP A 68 -1.87 -13.01 -5.06
C ASP A 68 -1.36 -12.98 -3.62
N LEU A 69 -2.24 -12.73 -2.65
CA LEU A 69 -1.85 -12.44 -1.26
C LEU A 69 -1.76 -13.71 -0.40
N ASP A 70 -2.57 -14.72 -0.70
CA ASP A 70 -2.58 -16.00 0.00
C ASP A 70 -1.88 -17.15 -0.74
N ALA A 71 -1.25 -16.84 -1.88
CA ALA A 71 -0.43 -17.73 -2.69
C ALA A 71 -1.21 -18.91 -3.29
N ASP A 72 -2.50 -18.71 -3.58
CA ASP A 72 -3.36 -19.71 -4.21
C ASP A 72 -3.39 -19.61 -5.76
N GLY A 73 -2.75 -18.58 -6.31
CA GLY A 73 -2.58 -18.35 -7.73
C GLY A 73 -3.71 -17.58 -8.40
N ASP A 74 -4.68 -17.00 -7.69
CA ASP A 74 -5.47 -15.88 -8.20
C ASP A 74 -5.00 -14.53 -7.69
N LEU A 75 -5.48 -13.49 -8.38
CA LEU A 75 -5.31 -12.12 -7.93
C LEU A 75 -6.42 -11.77 -6.94
N ASP A 76 -5.98 -11.44 -5.73
CA ASP A 76 -6.73 -10.68 -4.75
C ASP A 76 -6.64 -9.18 -5.03
N VAL A 77 -7.28 -8.39 -4.16
CA VAL A 77 -7.16 -6.93 -4.17
C VAL A 77 -6.86 -6.40 -2.78
N VAL A 78 -5.77 -5.67 -2.62
CA VAL A 78 -5.46 -4.88 -1.41
C VAL A 78 -5.90 -3.43 -1.63
N MET A 79 -6.54 -2.82 -0.63
CA MET A 79 -7.03 -1.44 -0.70
C MET A 79 -6.76 -0.65 0.58
N ALA A 80 -6.33 0.59 0.41
CA ALA A 80 -6.43 1.63 1.42
C ALA A 80 -7.85 2.25 1.42
N HIS A 81 -8.44 2.36 2.60
CA HIS A 81 -9.71 3.03 2.85
C HIS A 81 -9.47 4.18 3.83
N GLY A 82 -9.55 5.44 3.40
CA GLY A 82 -9.24 6.53 4.33
C GLY A 82 -9.27 7.96 3.82
N MET A 83 -9.54 8.23 2.53
CA MET A 83 -9.44 9.56 1.89
C MET A 83 -10.48 10.62 2.32
N ARG A 84 -11.05 10.56 3.52
CA ARG A 84 -11.99 11.60 4.01
C ARG A 84 -11.42 12.27 5.25
N VAL A 85 -11.35 13.60 5.20
CA VAL A 85 -10.69 14.45 6.22
C VAL A 85 -11.67 14.90 7.31
N GLU A 86 -12.97 14.97 6.98
CA GLU A 86 -14.07 15.35 7.87
C GLU A 86 -14.85 14.12 8.33
N CYS A 87 -14.25 13.32 9.20
CA CYS A 87 -14.84 12.05 9.62
C CYS A 87 -14.73 11.83 11.13
N ASP A 88 -15.76 11.20 11.69
CA ASP A 88 -15.78 10.83 13.10
C ASP A 88 -14.74 9.71 13.34
N PRO A 89 -13.74 9.91 14.21
CA PRO A 89 -12.73 8.89 14.51
C PRO A 89 -13.33 7.60 15.09
N LYS A 90 -14.60 7.60 15.52
CA LYS A 90 -15.32 6.41 15.99
C LYS A 90 -15.83 5.53 14.85
N ILE A 91 -15.90 6.01 13.61
CA ILE A 91 -16.34 5.21 12.46
C ILE A 91 -15.15 4.42 11.90
N SER A 92 -15.21 3.10 12.05
CA SER A 92 -14.17 2.16 11.62
C SER A 92 -14.12 1.98 10.10
N ARG A 93 -13.63 2.98 9.39
CA ARG A 93 -13.41 2.90 7.93
C ARG A 93 -12.01 3.27 7.49
N HIS A 94 -11.18 3.78 8.41
CA HIS A 94 -9.79 4.09 8.14
C HIS A 94 -8.94 2.85 8.34
N GLN A 95 -8.74 2.12 7.28
CA GLN A 95 -8.15 0.79 7.33
C GLN A 95 -7.45 0.44 6.04
N VAL A 96 -6.54 -0.51 6.15
CA VAL A 96 -6.09 -1.32 5.04
C VAL A 96 -6.89 -2.61 5.11
N ALA A 97 -7.42 -3.04 3.96
CA ALA A 97 -8.16 -4.27 3.83
C ALA A 97 -7.71 -5.00 2.56
N TRP A 98 -7.92 -6.30 2.54
CA TRP A 98 -7.78 -7.08 1.31
C TRP A 98 -9.05 -7.88 1.02
N TYR A 99 -9.24 -8.19 -0.25
CA TYR A 99 -10.39 -8.89 -0.80
C TYR A 99 -9.89 -10.17 -1.47
N GLU A 100 -10.08 -11.28 -0.77
CA GLU A 100 -9.75 -12.64 -1.17
C GLU A 100 -10.63 -13.08 -2.33
N ASN A 101 -10.05 -13.50 -3.44
CA ASN A 101 -10.79 -14.16 -4.51
C ASN A 101 -10.96 -15.66 -4.19
N THR A 102 -12.05 -15.99 -3.51
CA THR A 102 -12.38 -17.36 -3.09
C THR A 102 -12.88 -18.29 -4.22
N SER A 103 -12.62 -17.97 -5.48
CA SER A 103 -13.13 -18.74 -6.63
C SER A 103 -12.12 -19.76 -7.13
N ALA A 104 -12.59 -20.98 -7.42
CA ALA A 104 -11.72 -22.00 -7.99
C ALA A 104 -11.65 -21.84 -9.52
N GLY A 105 -10.52 -21.34 -10.02
CA GLY A 105 -10.20 -21.32 -11.45
C GLY A 105 -10.94 -20.23 -12.25
N LYS A 106 -11.19 -20.51 -13.53
CA LYS A 106 -11.74 -19.54 -14.49
C LYS A 106 -13.21 -19.22 -14.21
N GLY A 107 -13.56 -17.94 -14.17
CA GLY A 107 -14.93 -17.43 -14.02
C GLY A 107 -15.03 -16.21 -13.13
N ILE A 108 -16.25 -15.70 -12.92
CA ILE A 108 -16.48 -14.49 -12.12
C ILE A 108 -16.06 -14.74 -10.65
N PRO A 109 -15.10 -13.96 -10.11
CA PRO A 109 -14.63 -14.09 -8.74
C PRO A 109 -15.72 -13.92 -7.67
N ARG A 110 -15.52 -14.61 -6.54
CA ARG A 110 -16.25 -14.36 -5.30
C ARG A 110 -15.32 -13.74 -4.28
N TRP A 111 -15.69 -12.57 -3.77
CA TRP A 111 -14.83 -11.79 -2.89
C TRP A 111 -15.17 -12.01 -1.43
N LYS A 112 -14.15 -12.27 -0.61
CA LYS A 112 -14.24 -12.27 0.85
C LYS A 112 -13.29 -11.24 1.42
N ARG A 113 -13.82 -10.34 2.24
CA ARG A 113 -13.03 -9.26 2.83
C ARG A 113 -12.32 -9.71 4.09
N HIS A 114 -11.08 -9.25 4.24
CA HIS A 114 -10.30 -9.33 5.46
C HIS A 114 -9.77 -7.96 5.88
N LEU A 115 -9.72 -7.73 7.19
CA LEU A 115 -9.07 -6.55 7.75
C LEU A 115 -7.58 -6.83 7.91
N VAL A 116 -6.75 -5.98 7.32
CA VAL A 116 -5.30 -5.99 7.57
C VAL A 116 -5.01 -5.22 8.86
N GLY A 117 -5.51 -3.99 8.95
CA GLY A 117 -5.34 -3.17 10.14
C GLY A 117 -5.97 -1.79 10.02
N ARG A 118 -6.09 -1.10 11.16
CA ARG A 118 -6.60 0.27 11.18
C ARG A 118 -5.49 1.26 10.86
N LEU A 119 -5.73 2.11 9.88
CA LEU A 119 -4.83 3.19 9.49
C LEU A 119 -5.66 4.46 9.22
N PRO A 120 -5.87 5.32 10.24
CA PRO A 120 -6.38 6.68 10.08
C PRO A 120 -5.77 7.37 8.85
N PHE A 121 -6.64 7.84 7.95
CA PHE A 121 -6.28 8.49 6.70
C PHE A 121 -5.47 7.64 5.70
N ALA A 122 -5.63 6.31 5.71
CA ALA A 122 -5.02 5.43 4.72
C ALA A 122 -5.27 5.94 3.28
N PHE A 123 -4.20 5.98 2.49
CA PHE A 123 -4.22 6.59 1.16
C PHE A 123 -3.67 5.68 0.06
N GLU A 124 -2.46 5.17 0.22
CA GLU A 124 -1.87 4.15 -0.66
C GLU A 124 -1.68 2.86 0.11
N ALA A 125 -1.82 1.72 -0.58
CA ALA A 125 -1.41 0.42 -0.10
C ALA A 125 -0.66 -0.29 -1.24
N ASN A 126 0.59 -0.62 -0.98
CA ASN A 126 1.49 -1.28 -1.91
C ASN A 126 2.01 -2.58 -1.27
N THR A 127 2.36 -3.58 -2.07
CA THR A 127 2.64 -4.94 -1.61
C THR A 127 3.98 -5.45 -2.12
N GLY A 128 4.60 -6.32 -1.31
CA GLY A 128 5.85 -7.01 -1.61
C GLY A 128 6.30 -7.82 -0.39
N ASP A 129 7.14 -8.83 -0.60
CA ASP A 129 7.79 -9.58 0.48
C ASP A 129 8.95 -8.73 1.02
N ILE A 130 8.72 -8.02 2.13
CA ILE A 130 9.65 -6.99 2.63
C ILE A 130 10.68 -7.61 3.57
N ASP A 131 10.29 -8.61 4.34
CA ASP A 131 11.15 -9.29 5.30
C ASP A 131 11.87 -10.54 4.76
N SER A 132 11.52 -10.95 3.53
CA SER A 132 12.05 -12.11 2.81
C SER A 132 11.65 -13.45 3.44
N ASP A 133 10.48 -13.53 4.08
CA ASP A 133 9.93 -14.78 4.63
C ASP A 133 9.05 -15.55 3.64
N GLY A 134 8.70 -14.92 2.50
CA GLY A 134 7.91 -15.50 1.42
C GLY A 134 6.42 -15.16 1.48
N ASP A 135 5.94 -14.53 2.55
CA ASP A 135 4.59 -14.00 2.64
C ASP A 135 4.55 -12.55 2.10
N ILE A 136 3.48 -12.19 1.39
CA ILE A 136 3.35 -10.84 0.84
C ILE A 136 2.91 -9.87 1.94
N ASP A 137 3.74 -8.85 2.17
CA ASP A 137 3.46 -7.74 3.09
C ASP A 137 2.75 -6.56 2.41
N ILE A 138 2.32 -5.60 3.23
CA ILE A 138 1.69 -4.36 2.75
C ILE A 138 2.35 -3.13 3.38
N VAL A 139 2.82 -2.18 2.58
CA VAL A 139 3.19 -0.83 3.03
C VAL A 139 2.10 0.14 2.64
N ALA A 140 1.68 0.95 3.60
CA ALA A 140 0.63 1.93 3.42
C ALA A 140 1.04 3.32 3.89
N THR A 141 0.51 4.33 3.20
CA THR A 141 0.67 5.74 3.56
C THR A 141 -0.60 6.26 4.23
N ALA A 142 -0.42 7.23 5.13
CA ALA A 142 -1.51 7.93 5.79
C ALA A 142 -1.45 9.42 5.44
N TRP A 143 -2.43 9.88 4.67
CA TRP A 143 -2.48 11.24 4.14
C TRP A 143 -3.08 12.24 5.14
N SER A 144 -3.11 13.53 4.77
CA SER A 144 -3.73 14.63 5.54
C SER A 144 -3.23 14.82 6.98
N LYS A 145 -3.87 14.18 7.98
CA LYS A 145 -3.49 14.25 9.40
C LYS A 145 -2.88 12.94 9.90
N GLY A 146 -2.80 11.94 9.03
CA GLY A 146 -2.22 10.62 9.34
C GLY A 146 -0.71 10.67 9.45
N ASP A 147 -0.08 11.45 8.56
CA ASP A 147 1.33 11.87 8.55
C ASP A 147 2.34 10.76 8.80
N ARG A 148 2.10 9.57 8.23
CA ARG A 148 2.96 8.41 8.45
C ARG A 148 3.01 7.41 7.31
N VAL A 149 4.06 6.61 7.32
CA VAL A 149 4.21 5.38 6.54
C VAL A 149 4.22 4.21 7.51
N VAL A 150 3.49 3.15 7.17
CA VAL A 150 3.30 1.96 8.00
C VAL A 150 3.54 0.73 7.15
N TRP A 151 4.22 -0.26 7.70
CA TRP A 151 4.36 -1.59 7.15
C TRP A 151 3.50 -2.56 7.96
N PHE A 152 2.64 -3.31 7.28
CA PHE A 152 1.88 -4.41 7.82
C PHE A 152 2.58 -5.71 7.39
N GLU A 153 3.26 -6.33 8.34
CA GLU A 153 3.92 -7.63 8.18
C GLU A 153 2.88 -8.74 8.21
N ASN A 154 2.89 -9.59 7.19
CA ASN A 154 2.07 -10.78 7.09
C ASN A 154 2.85 -11.99 7.58
N ALA A 155 2.66 -12.40 8.84
CA ALA A 155 3.35 -13.58 9.38
C ALA A 155 2.71 -14.93 8.95
N GLY A 156 2.03 -14.92 7.80
CA GLY A 156 1.25 -16.03 7.26
C GLY A 156 -0.08 -16.30 7.98
N GLY A 157 -0.98 -17.02 7.30
CA GLY A 157 -2.25 -17.48 7.86
C GLY A 157 -3.20 -16.35 8.30
N GLY A 158 -3.08 -15.16 7.69
CA GLY A 158 -3.92 -14.00 7.96
C GLY A 158 -3.57 -13.24 9.25
N LYS A 159 -2.35 -13.40 9.78
CA LYS A 159 -1.87 -12.69 10.96
C LYS A 159 -1.05 -11.47 10.56
N TRP A 160 -1.49 -10.30 11.01
CA TRP A 160 -0.88 -9.01 10.67
C TRP A 160 -0.24 -8.35 11.87
N THR A 161 1.02 -7.93 11.73
CA THR A 161 1.71 -7.06 12.69
C THR A 161 1.93 -5.69 12.05
N GLN A 162 1.62 -4.62 12.78
CA GLN A 162 1.78 -3.26 12.28
C GLN A 162 3.06 -2.59 12.81
N HIS A 163 3.92 -2.18 11.89
CA HIS A 163 5.18 -1.49 12.14
C HIS A 163 5.12 -0.05 11.62
N VAL A 164 5.44 0.92 12.48
CA VAL A 164 5.52 2.32 12.03
C VAL A 164 6.89 2.55 11.41
N VAL A 165 6.92 2.77 10.09
CA VAL A 165 8.16 3.01 9.33
C VAL A 165 8.60 4.46 9.46
N ARG A 166 7.64 5.38 9.42
CA ARG A 166 7.94 6.82 9.48
C ARG A 166 6.78 7.59 10.09
N THR A 167 7.06 8.44 11.07
CA THR A 167 6.13 9.45 11.59
C THR A 167 6.47 10.84 11.07
N ASP A 168 5.55 11.78 11.31
CA ASP A 168 5.69 13.20 10.94
C ASP A 168 6.03 13.41 9.45
N PHE A 169 5.59 12.46 8.61
CA PHE A 169 5.73 12.52 7.17
C PHE A 169 4.45 13.10 6.59
N ARG A 170 4.39 14.43 6.73
CA ARG A 170 3.18 15.22 6.60
C ARG A 170 2.52 14.97 5.23
N ALA A 171 1.26 14.57 5.25
CA ALA A 171 0.48 14.17 4.08
C ALA A 171 1.20 13.13 3.19
N ALA A 172 1.70 12.05 3.79
CA ALA A 172 2.25 10.89 3.07
C ALA A 172 1.25 10.38 2.02
N ASN A 173 1.70 10.23 0.76
CA ASN A 173 0.82 9.95 -0.37
C ASN A 173 1.18 8.65 -1.10
N GLN A 174 2.33 8.55 -1.75
CA GLN A 174 2.72 7.41 -2.58
C GLN A 174 3.81 6.59 -1.92
N VAL A 175 3.86 5.30 -2.24
CA VAL A 175 4.96 4.42 -1.88
C VAL A 175 5.31 3.49 -3.03
N ILE A 176 6.60 3.24 -3.22
CA ILE A 176 7.17 2.29 -4.18
C ILE A 176 8.11 1.37 -3.41
N LEU A 177 8.10 0.09 -3.77
CA LEU A 177 9.00 -0.93 -3.25
C LEU A 177 9.94 -1.38 -4.35
N ALA A 178 11.24 -1.38 -4.08
CA ALA A 178 12.26 -1.85 -5.02
C ALA A 178 13.57 -2.15 -4.28
N ASP A 179 14.34 -3.12 -4.76
CA ASP A 179 15.74 -3.30 -4.35
C ASP A 179 16.60 -2.21 -5.05
N LEU A 180 17.03 -1.20 -4.29
CA LEU A 180 17.80 -0.07 -4.82
C LEU A 180 19.30 -0.22 -4.64
N ASP A 181 19.74 -1.09 -3.73
CA ASP A 181 21.16 -1.28 -3.41
C ASP A 181 21.74 -2.61 -3.91
N GLY A 182 20.89 -3.47 -4.49
CA GLY A 182 21.25 -4.75 -5.08
C GLY A 182 21.42 -5.88 -4.06
N ASP A 183 20.90 -5.71 -2.83
CA ASP A 183 21.02 -6.70 -1.77
C ASP A 183 19.92 -7.79 -1.78
N LYS A 184 19.03 -7.73 -2.77
CA LYS A 184 17.87 -8.59 -2.99
C LYS A 184 16.77 -8.47 -1.95
N ARG A 185 16.72 -7.38 -1.19
CA ARG A 185 15.60 -7.03 -0.32
C ARG A 185 14.93 -5.76 -0.82
N LEU A 186 13.64 -5.64 -0.56
CA LEU A 186 12.89 -4.47 -0.96
C LEU A 186 13.19 -3.29 -0.03
N ASP A 187 13.53 -2.16 -0.63
CA ASP A 187 13.57 -0.86 0.04
C ASP A 187 12.21 -0.16 -0.12
N ILE A 188 11.85 0.65 0.89
CA ILE A 188 10.62 1.45 0.89
C ILE A 188 10.95 2.88 0.49
N VAL A 189 10.33 3.35 -0.59
CA VAL A 189 10.41 4.74 -1.06
C VAL A 189 9.05 5.41 -0.94
N ALA A 190 8.93 6.48 -0.16
CA ALA A 190 7.65 7.17 0.06
C ALA A 190 7.70 8.67 -0.29
N GLY A 191 6.56 9.19 -0.74
CA GLY A 191 6.32 10.62 -1.03
C GLY A 191 5.31 11.27 -0.09
N ALA A 192 5.33 12.61 -0.03
CA ALA A 192 4.48 13.42 0.85
C ALA A 192 4.20 14.81 0.25
N ASP A 193 3.04 15.41 0.52
CA ASP A 193 2.65 16.71 -0.07
C ASP A 193 3.40 17.91 0.55
N ASP A 194 3.64 17.89 1.87
CA ASP A 194 4.12 19.06 2.62
C ASP A 194 5.27 18.74 3.59
N GLY A 195 5.89 17.56 3.47
CA GLY A 195 7.27 17.25 3.90
C GLY A 195 8.36 18.11 3.22
N SER A 196 7.94 19.17 2.53
CA SER A 196 8.59 20.19 1.66
C SER A 196 9.91 20.83 2.12
N ARG A 197 10.57 20.33 3.17
CA ARG A 197 11.79 20.93 3.72
C ARG A 197 12.97 19.99 3.96
N ARG A 198 12.83 18.66 3.85
CA ARG A 198 13.95 17.71 4.05
C ARG A 198 13.81 16.46 3.18
N VAL A 199 14.83 16.19 2.37
CA VAL A 199 15.10 14.85 1.82
C VAL A 199 15.94 14.12 2.86
N GLN A 200 15.45 13.00 3.39
CA GLN A 200 16.18 12.17 4.33
C GLN A 200 16.02 10.71 3.87
N GLY A 201 17.12 10.09 3.47
CA GLY A 201 17.17 8.67 3.13
C GLY A 201 18.39 8.03 3.77
N SER A 202 18.25 6.80 4.23
CA SER A 202 19.36 5.89 4.48
C SER A 202 19.25 4.75 3.47
N LEU A 203 20.23 4.70 2.57
CA LEU A 203 20.51 3.53 1.76
C LEU A 203 21.85 3.02 2.28
N LEU A 204 21.81 2.03 3.17
CA LEU A 204 23.03 1.40 3.65
C LEU A 204 23.50 0.36 2.64
N GLY A 205 24.18 0.85 1.61
CA GLY A 205 25.00 0.01 0.75
C GLY A 205 26.05 -0.74 1.59
N ALA A 206 25.95 -2.08 1.57
CA ALA A 206 26.95 -3.05 2.00
C ALA A 206 27.87 -2.66 3.19
N MET A 207 27.53 -3.09 4.40
CA MET A 207 28.59 -3.42 5.37
C MET A 207 29.12 -4.83 5.06
N VAL A 208 30.33 -4.88 4.51
CA VAL A 208 31.22 -6.04 4.66
C VAL A 208 31.39 -6.32 6.16
N ALA A 209 31.28 -7.58 6.56
CA ALA A 209 31.43 -8.01 7.95
C ALA A 209 32.72 -7.43 8.57
N LYS A 210 32.57 -6.65 9.64
CA LYS A 210 33.66 -5.98 10.36
C LYS A 210 34.51 -7.02 11.10
N ARG A 211 35.84 -6.98 10.97
CA ARG A 211 36.76 -7.66 11.89
C ARG A 211 36.88 -6.82 13.18
N PRO A 212 37.14 -7.43 14.36
CA PRO A 212 37.24 -6.66 15.60
C PRO A 212 38.45 -5.71 15.58
N GLY A 213 38.23 -4.39 15.74
CA GLY A 213 39.33 -3.43 15.98
C GLY A 213 39.20 -2.02 15.38
N GLU A 214 38.25 -1.73 14.49
CA GLU A 214 38.19 -0.40 13.83
C GLU A 214 37.09 0.51 14.41
N GLU A 215 37.36 1.83 14.50
CA GLU A 215 36.45 2.86 15.00
C GLU A 215 35.22 3.10 14.09
N LYS A 216 34.25 3.87 14.60
CA LYS A 216 32.97 4.21 13.94
C LYS A 216 33.22 4.89 12.60
N ASN A 217 32.79 4.29 11.50
CA ASN A 217 32.71 5.00 10.22
C ASN A 217 31.31 5.64 10.06
N GLU A 218 31.34 6.89 9.65
CA GLU A 218 30.21 7.82 9.58
C GLU A 218 29.13 7.37 8.58
N ARG A 219 27.90 7.79 8.87
CA ARG A 219 26.68 7.57 8.07
C ARG A 219 26.91 7.98 6.60
N ALA A 220 26.84 7.03 5.68
CA ALA A 220 26.74 7.35 4.26
C ALA A 220 25.30 7.82 3.96
N SER A 221 25.10 9.13 3.80
CA SER A 221 23.85 9.69 3.27
C SER A 221 23.95 9.84 1.76
N VAL A 222 23.01 9.30 1.01
CA VAL A 222 22.88 9.63 -0.43
C VAL A 222 22.35 11.06 -0.54
N LYS A 223 23.17 11.99 -1.02
CA LYS A 223 22.72 13.34 -1.41
C LYS A 223 22.19 13.29 -2.84
N VAL A 224 20.88 13.34 -3.01
CA VAL A 224 20.26 13.60 -4.32
C VAL A 224 20.44 15.09 -4.63
N ALA A 225 21.31 15.41 -5.59
CA ALA A 225 21.55 16.79 -6.02
C ALA A 225 20.54 17.19 -7.11
N GLY A 226 19.73 18.23 -6.84
CA GLY A 226 18.91 18.88 -7.84
C GLY A 226 18.68 20.34 -7.45
N ARG A 227 19.31 21.28 -8.17
CA ARG A 227 18.93 22.69 -8.07
C ARG A 227 17.65 22.89 -8.89
N GLY A 228 16.57 23.28 -8.21
CA GLY A 228 15.38 23.81 -8.88
C GLY A 228 14.27 22.81 -9.20
N SER A 229 13.91 21.93 -8.27
CA SER A 229 12.54 21.39 -8.15
C SER A 229 12.37 20.72 -6.78
N THR A 230 11.33 21.10 -6.05
CA THR A 230 11.01 20.59 -4.71
C THR A 230 10.29 19.25 -4.82
N GLY A 231 11.03 18.15 -4.61
CA GLY A 231 10.48 16.81 -4.40
C GLY A 231 10.89 16.27 -3.04
N CYS A 232 9.95 15.64 -2.31
CA CYS A 232 10.18 15.04 -1.00
C CYS A 232 10.07 13.53 -1.12
N VAL A 233 11.21 12.85 -1.00
CA VAL A 233 11.31 11.40 -1.08
C VAL A 233 11.96 10.92 0.22
N PHE A 234 11.32 9.99 0.90
CA PHE A 234 11.88 9.21 2.00
C PHE A 234 12.29 7.85 1.45
N VAL A 235 13.48 7.37 1.80
CA VAL A 235 13.98 6.04 1.42
C VAL A 235 14.50 5.36 2.68
N VAL A 236 14.03 4.15 2.94
CA VAL A 236 14.53 3.30 4.01
C VAL A 236 14.77 1.90 3.47
N GLY A 237 15.95 1.36 3.77
CA GLY A 237 16.26 -0.02 3.45
C GLY A 237 15.89 -0.99 4.56
N TRP A 238 15.69 -2.25 4.21
CA TRP A 238 15.24 -3.31 5.14
C TRP A 238 16.05 -3.37 6.46
N ARG A 239 17.37 -3.25 6.36
CA ARG A 239 18.26 -3.35 7.53
C ARG A 239 17.97 -2.28 8.58
N ASP A 240 17.54 -1.09 8.17
CA ASP A 240 17.23 0.00 9.10
C ASP A 240 15.90 -0.24 9.84
N LEU A 241 14.93 -0.91 9.21
CA LEU A 241 13.65 -1.27 9.85
C LEU A 241 13.86 -2.19 11.07
N ARG A 242 14.78 -3.16 11.01
CA ARG A 242 15.07 -4.05 12.14
C ARG A 242 15.70 -3.36 13.35
N TYR A 243 16.36 -2.21 13.16
CA TYR A 243 17.02 -1.50 14.27
C TYR A 243 16.12 -0.45 14.94
N GLU A 244 15.01 -0.06 14.32
CA GLU A 244 14.08 0.94 14.86
C GLU A 244 12.83 0.34 15.54
N LEU A 245 12.61 -0.98 15.42
CA LEU A 245 11.50 -1.67 16.08
C LEU A 245 11.91 -2.14 17.50
N PRO A 246 11.14 -1.81 18.56
CA PRO A 246 11.41 -2.33 19.89
C PRO A 246 11.21 -3.85 19.93
N THR A 247 12.20 -4.56 20.49
CA THR A 247 12.19 -6.00 20.78
C THR A 247 11.04 -6.43 21.69
#